data_AF-A0A6M2CSS5-F1
#
_entry.id   AF-A0A6M2CSS5-F1
#
_cell.length_a   1.000
_cell.length_b   1.000
_cell.length_c   1.000
_cell.angle_alpha   90.00
_cell.angle_beta   90.00
_cell.angle_gamma   90.00
#
_symmetry.space_group_name_H-M   'P 1'
#
loop_
_entity.id
_entity.type
_entity.pdbx_description
1 polymer ?
#
loop_
_entity_poly.entity_id
_entity_poly.type
_entity_poly.pdbx_seq_one_letter_code
_entity_poly.pdbx_strand_id
1 'polypeptide(L)'
;KQKTAFGMRTLIKARPFFSREALLALYFAFIHSHITYGVVSWGNTYACHLSSIQHIQNQSIRIVTSSSSQSNAYALLQSYNILPVNLLFQ
;
A
#
# COMPACT_ATOMS: atom_id res chain seq x y z
N LYS A 1 5.97 11.76 -5.95
CA LYS A 1 6.53 11.22 -4.68
C LYS A 1 5.97 11.87 -3.41
N GLN A 2 5.64 13.17 -3.37
CA GLN A 2 5.20 13.82 -2.11
C GLN A 2 3.80 13.38 -1.61
N LYS A 3 2.83 13.11 -2.51
CA LYS A 3 1.44 12.76 -2.12
C LYS A 3 1.32 11.39 -1.44
N THR A 4 2.06 10.39 -1.90
CA THR A 4 2.11 9.06 -1.25
C THR A 4 2.79 9.12 0.12
N ALA A 5 3.84 9.93 0.27
CA ALA A 5 4.49 10.17 1.57
C ALA A 5 3.53 10.84 2.57
N PHE A 6 2.65 11.74 2.10
CA PHE A 6 1.58 12.31 2.91
C PHE A 6 0.59 11.23 3.37
N GLY A 7 0.05 10.44 2.45
CA GLY A 7 -0.90 9.35 2.79
C GLY A 7 -0.33 8.39 3.83
N MET A 8 0.95 8.03 3.70
CA MET A 8 1.64 7.16 4.66
C MET A 8 1.79 7.83 6.04
N ARG A 9 2.15 9.13 6.10
CA ARG A 9 2.21 9.89 7.37
C ARG A 9 0.84 9.99 8.03
N THR A 10 -0.21 10.19 7.24
CA THR A 10 -1.59 10.22 7.73
C THR A 10 -1.97 8.89 8.37
N LEU A 11 -1.64 7.75 7.73
CA LEU A 11 -1.85 6.43 8.32
C LEU A 11 -1.10 6.24 9.65
N ILE A 12 0.17 6.63 9.73
CA ILE A 12 0.97 6.51 10.95
C ILE A 12 0.35 7.32 12.10
N LYS A 13 -0.10 8.56 11.81
CA LYS A 13 -0.72 9.43 12.81
C LYS A 13 -2.14 9.00 13.18
N ALA A 14 -2.90 8.44 12.25
CA ALA A 14 -4.23 7.90 12.50
C ALA A 14 -4.20 6.59 13.27
N ARG A 15 -3.12 5.80 13.13
CA ARG A 15 -2.98 4.48 13.77
C ARG A 15 -3.40 4.39 15.25
N PRO A 16 -2.98 5.29 16.16
CA PRO A 16 -3.37 5.20 17.57
C PRO A 16 -4.82 5.59 17.87
N PHE A 17 -5.53 6.26 16.96
CA PHE A 17 -6.86 6.83 17.22
C PHE A 17 -8.00 6.12 16.49
N PHE A 18 -7.69 5.37 15.43
CA PHE A 18 -8.69 4.79 14.53
C PHE A 18 -8.72 3.26 14.63
N SER A 19 -9.91 2.68 14.41
CA SER A 19 -10.05 1.22 14.29
C SER A 19 -9.36 0.70 13.03
N ARG A 20 -9.16 -0.62 12.97
CA ARG A 20 -8.45 -1.26 11.85
C ARG A 20 -9.20 -1.07 10.52
N GLU A 21 -10.53 -1.09 10.58
CA GLU A 21 -11.42 -0.90 9.44
C GLU A 21 -11.31 0.53 8.89
N ALA A 22 -11.26 1.53 9.77
CA ALA A 22 -11.06 2.92 9.37
C ALA A 22 -9.66 3.15 8.77
N LEU A 23 -8.62 2.50 9.31
CA LEU A 23 -7.28 2.54 8.74
C LEU A 23 -7.21 1.88 7.35
N LEU A 24 -7.94 0.78 7.15
CA LEU A 24 -8.08 0.16 5.83
C LEU A 24 -8.79 1.08 4.84
N ALA A 25 -9.87 1.74 5.26
CA ALA A 25 -10.55 2.72 4.42
C ALA A 25 -9.62 3.88 4.00
N LEU A 26 -8.83 4.40 4.94
CA LEU A 26 -7.81 5.42 4.66
C LEU A 26 -6.73 4.90 3.70
N TYR A 27 -6.31 3.65 3.85
CA TYR A 27 -5.38 3.01 2.92
C TYR A 27 -5.94 2.95 1.51
N PHE A 28 -7.20 2.55 1.35
CA PHE A 28 -7.86 2.51 0.05
C PHE A 28 -8.00 3.91 -0.57
N ALA A 29 -8.35 4.91 0.25
CA ALA A 29 -8.55 6.28 -0.20
C ALA A 29 -7.26 6.98 -0.66
N PHE A 30 -6.15 6.83 0.07
CA PHE A 30 -4.92 7.59 -0.18
C PHE A 30 -3.82 6.81 -0.90
N ILE A 31 -3.70 5.50 -0.67
CA ILE A 31 -2.60 4.70 -1.24
C ILE A 31 -3.10 3.90 -2.42
N HIS A 32 -4.15 3.10 -2.23
CA HIS A 32 -4.64 2.22 -3.29
C HIS A 32 -5.10 3.01 -4.52
N SER A 33 -5.87 4.09 -4.33
CA SER A 33 -6.31 4.98 -5.43
C SER A 33 -5.14 5.51 -6.27
N HIS A 34 -4.05 5.95 -5.63
CA HIS A 34 -2.85 6.44 -6.30
C HIS A 34 -2.06 5.34 -6.99
N ILE A 35 -1.94 4.16 -6.36
CA ILE A 35 -1.31 2.99 -6.97
C ILE A 35 -2.08 2.59 -8.22
N THR A 36 -3.40 2.38 -8.12
CA THR A 36 -4.25 1.97 -9.24
C THR A 36 -4.22 2.97 -10.38
N TYR A 37 -4.32 4.27 -10.10
CA TYR A 37 -4.19 5.31 -11.13
C TYR A 37 -2.80 5.27 -11.79
N GLY A 38 -1.74 5.19 -10.98
CA GLY A 38 -0.37 5.12 -11.47
C GLY A 38 -0.11 3.85 -12.29
N VAL A 39 -0.74 2.74 -11.92
CA VAL A 39 -0.54 1.44 -12.55
C VAL A 39 -1.03 1.42 -13.99
N VAL A 40 -2.14 2.12 -14.29
CA VAL A 40 -2.67 2.22 -15.66
C VAL A 40 -1.64 2.92 -16.57
N SER A 41 -0.94 3.92 -16.05
CA SER A 41 0.10 4.65 -16.78
C SER A 41 1.47 3.95 -16.77
N TRP A 42 1.77 3.16 -15.74
CA TRP A 42 3.09 2.57 -15.51
C TRP A 42 3.15 1.05 -15.73
N GLY A 43 2.06 0.43 -16.15
CA GLY A 43 1.95 -1.02 -16.29
C GLY A 43 2.92 -1.65 -17.28
N ASN A 44 3.38 -0.88 -18.27
CA ASN A 44 4.39 -1.29 -19.25
C ASN A 44 5.80 -0.75 -18.96
N THR A 45 6.05 -0.23 -17.74
CA THR A 45 7.35 0.38 -17.40
C THR A 45 8.34 -0.64 -16.86
N TYR A 46 9.60 -0.19 -16.71
CA TYR A 46 10.67 -0.98 -16.12
C TYR A 46 10.33 -1.52 -14.72
N ALA A 47 10.76 -2.77 -14.45
CA ALA A 47 10.57 -3.46 -13.18
C ALA A 47 11.06 -2.68 -11.94
N CYS A 48 12.00 -1.74 -12.11
CA CYS A 48 12.48 -0.88 -11.03
C CYS A 48 11.41 0.09 -10.49
N HIS A 49 10.46 0.52 -11.32
CA HIS A 49 9.36 1.38 -10.88
C HIS A 49 8.28 0.57 -10.17
N LEU A 50 7.97 -0.62 -10.70
CA LEU A 50 7.05 -1.59 -10.08
C LEU A 50 7.50 -2.00 -8.68
N SER A 51 8.79 -2.29 -8.49
CA SER A 51 9.33 -2.67 -7.19
C SER A 51 9.24 -1.54 -6.15
N SER A 52 9.45 -0.29 -6.56
CA SER A 52 9.26 0.87 -5.68
C SER A 52 7.82 1.05 -5.23
N ILE A 53 6.86 0.86 -6.14
CA ILE A 53 5.42 0.95 -5.82
C ILE A 53 5.04 -0.19 -4.86
N GLN A 54 5.52 -1.40 -5.12
CA GLN A 54 5.24 -2.53 -4.24
C GLN A 54 5.85 -2.37 -2.85
N HIS A 55 7.02 -1.74 -2.74
CA HIS A 55 7.60 -1.39 -1.44
C HIS A 55 6.68 -0.45 -0.65
N ILE A 56 6.10 0.57 -1.29
CA ILE A 56 5.15 1.48 -0.66
C ILE A 56 3.87 0.74 -0.22
N GLN A 57 3.35 -0.15 -1.06
CA GLN A 57 2.19 -0.98 -0.74
C GLN A 57 2.45 -1.85 0.50
N ASN A 58 3.58 -2.55 0.53
CA ASN A 58 4.01 -3.39 1.64
C ASN A 58 4.23 -2.61 2.93
N GLN A 59 4.81 -1.41 2.85
CA GLN A 59 5.01 -0.57 4.01
C GLN A 59 3.67 -0.05 4.57
N SER A 60 2.75 0.33 3.68
CA SER A 60 1.43 0.85 4.06
C SER A 60 0.58 -0.21 4.75
N ILE A 61 0.55 -1.44 4.23
CA ILE A 61 -0.21 -2.53 4.86
C ILE A 61 0.36 -2.91 6.23
N ARG A 62 1.69 -2.83 6.42
CA ARG A 62 2.33 -3.05 7.73
C ARG A 62 1.91 -1.99 8.75
N ILE A 63 1.82 -0.72 8.33
CA ILE A 63 1.35 0.37 9.20
C ILE A 63 -0.09 0.14 9.65
N VAL A 64 -0.98 -0.24 8.72
CA VAL A 64 -2.39 -0.55 9.02
C VAL A 64 -2.52 -1.76 9.94
N THR A 65 -1.71 -2.80 9.72
CA THR A 65 -1.78 -4.05 10.48
C THR A 65 -1.02 -4.00 11.80
N SER A 66 -0.22 -2.95 12.03
CA SER A 66 0.77 -2.87 13.13
C SER A 66 1.69 -4.09 13.19
N SER A 67 1.98 -4.70 12.05
CA SER A 67 2.84 -5.88 11.97
C SER A 67 4.32 -5.49 11.94
N SER A 68 5.19 -6.42 12.35
CA SER A 68 6.64 -6.17 12.35
C SER A 68 7.17 -5.90 10.94
N SER A 69 8.30 -5.19 10.83
CA SER A 69 8.96 -4.95 9.55
C SER A 69 9.44 -6.21 8.84
N GLN A 70 9.49 -7.35 9.56
CA GLN A 70 9.89 -8.66 9.05
C GLN A 70 8.70 -9.55 8.64
N SER A 71 7.46 -9.17 8.98
CA SER A 71 6.27 -9.96 8.62
C SER A 71 6.15 -10.17 7.11
N ASN A 72 5.49 -11.24 6.68
CA ASN A 72 5.26 -11.45 5.24
C ASN A 72 4.14 -10.52 4.76
N ALA A 73 4.51 -9.44 4.04
CA ALA A 73 3.56 -8.46 3.52
C ALA A 73 2.59 -9.07 2.50
N TYR A 74 3.01 -10.10 1.75
CA TYR A 74 2.15 -10.77 0.79
C TYR A 74 0.98 -11.50 1.47
N ALA A 75 1.26 -12.20 2.59
CA ALA A 75 0.22 -12.86 3.38
C ALA A 75 -0.79 -11.86 3.95
N LEU A 76 -0.32 -10.67 4.37
CA LEU A 76 -1.20 -9.60 4.85
C LEU A 76 -2.08 -9.06 3.73
N LEU A 77 -1.52 -8.79 2.55
CA LEU A 77 -2.28 -8.33 1.40
C LEU A 77 -3.36 -9.35 1.00
N GLN A 78 -3.03 -10.64 1.00
CA GLN A 78 -4.01 -11.71 0.76
C GLN A 78 -5.12 -11.74 1.82
N SER A 79 -4.79 -11.57 3.11
CA SER A 79 -5.81 -11.55 4.18
C SER A 79 -6.84 -10.41 4.04
N TYR A 80 -6.45 -9.32 3.35
CA TYR A 80 -7.32 -8.17 3.08
C TYR A 80 -7.88 -8.16 1.65
N ASN A 81 -7.70 -9.24 0.88
CA ASN A 81 -8.09 -9.33 -0.52
C ASN A 81 -7.52 -8.17 -1.38
N ILE A 82 -6.33 -7.69 -1.04
CA ILE A 82 -5.64 -6.64 -1.79
C ILE A 82 -4.69 -7.30 -2.79
N LEU A 83 -4.86 -7.01 -4.07
CA LEU A 83 -3.98 -7.53 -5.10
C LEU A 83 -2.59 -6.83 -5.03
N PRO A 84 -1.50 -7.60 -4.95
CA PRO A 84 -0.16 -7.03 -5.01
C PRO A 84 0.15 -6.56 -6.43
N VAL A 85 0.86 -5.43 -6.53
CA VAL A 85 1.16 -4.79 -7.82
C VAL A 85 1.93 -5.70 -8.78
N ASN A 86 2.73 -6.63 -8.26
CA ASN A 86 3.49 -7.57 -9.08
C ASN A 86 2.62 -8.61 -9.81
N LEU A 87 1.39 -8.87 -9.35
CA LEU A 87 0.45 -9.79 -10.00
C LEU A 87 -0.44 -9.11 -11.04
N LEU A 88 -0.37 -7.77 -11.17
CA LEU A 88 -1.16 -7.01 -12.15
C LEU A 88 -0.61 -7.09 -13.57
N PHE A 89 0.65 -7.50 -13.75
CA PHE A 89 1.30 -7.58 -15.06
C PHE A 89 1.98 -8.94 -15.21
N GLN A 90 1.30 -9.84 -15.90
CA GLN A 90 1.86 -11.05 -16.50
C GLN A 90 1.77 -10.92 -18.02
#